data_AF-A0A6N3DM13-F1
#
_entry.id   AF-A0A6N3DM13-F1
#
_cell.length_a   1.000
_cell.length_b   1.000
_cell.length_c   1.000
_cell.angle_alpha   90.00
_cell.angle_beta   90.00
_cell.angle_gamma   90.00
#
_symmetry.space_group_name_H-M   'P 1'
#
loop_
_entity.id
_entity.type
_entity.pdbx_description
1 polymer ?
#
loop_
_entity_poly.entity_id
_entity_poly.type
_entity_poly.pdbx_seq_one_letter_code
_entity_poly.pdbx_strand_id
1 'polypeptide(L)'
;MVIDKSTGRGCALSIASKTISRQLIKDGIIGKPLLIKPRKQGYNLVRIVDKRGYYMNTNRQQVDELAGEPLWVPSFIDPKQWERSVGQFTTLSPLDSNVEKFLLPYMDDYLQSLTEEELVAMVHEFLIDQGILNTPIRQRNGKTYYFNTFCIYSLDKTSSLFPYESRLKFSLFKVRGESCFNLTVWNKAATHFQVDMTLDDCIKIFLKTNLTTTAPVEPSEFERLVQHIGPPIYERIPENNDETTFDRIRVIVGLPRYLYGSWEELSEEVLKYKPEILQAAIRRIAADRQFKRYGIPINFLKVSNAQLLRDYSLELIFELCLRNSDES
;
A
#
# COMPACT_ATOMS: atom_id res chain seq x y z
N MET A 1 -21.90 -1.96 5.74
CA MET A 1 -20.86 -2.18 4.71
C MET A 1 -19.46 -1.86 5.26
N VAL A 2 -18.41 -2.61 4.88
CA VAL A 2 -17.01 -2.24 5.18
C VAL A 2 -16.44 -1.49 3.97
N ILE A 3 -16.00 -0.25 4.17
CA ILE A 3 -15.45 0.59 3.10
C ILE A 3 -13.98 0.21 2.86
N ASP A 4 -13.68 -0.35 1.70
CA ASP A 4 -12.32 -0.74 1.32
C ASP A 4 -11.52 0.45 0.72
N LYS A 5 -10.76 1.12 1.58
CA LYS A 5 -9.87 2.24 1.21
C LYS A 5 -8.61 1.81 0.46
N SER A 6 -8.45 0.54 0.11
CA SER A 6 -7.47 0.09 -0.89
C SER A 6 -7.95 0.33 -2.33
N THR A 7 -9.20 0.77 -2.51
CA THR A 7 -9.78 1.15 -3.80
C THR A 7 -10.08 2.66 -3.85
N GLY A 8 -10.04 3.24 -5.05
CA GLY A 8 -10.39 4.65 -5.24
C GLY A 8 -11.86 4.92 -4.97
N ARG A 9 -12.75 4.01 -5.37
CA ARG A 9 -14.17 4.08 -5.00
C ARG A 9 -14.37 4.03 -3.48
N GLY A 10 -13.67 3.16 -2.75
CA GLY A 10 -13.76 3.12 -1.30
C GLY A 10 -13.24 4.39 -0.64
N CYS A 11 -12.17 5.01 -1.16
CA CYS A 11 -11.74 6.34 -0.71
C CYS A 11 -12.83 7.40 -0.95
N ALA A 12 -13.44 7.42 -2.14
CA ALA A 12 -14.51 8.37 -2.46
C ALA A 12 -15.75 8.20 -1.56
N LEU A 13 -16.16 6.96 -1.29
CA LEU A 13 -17.24 6.66 -0.35
C LEU A 13 -16.86 7.09 1.08
N SER A 14 -15.60 6.94 1.48
CA SER A 14 -15.12 7.40 2.78
C SER A 14 -15.14 8.93 2.90
N ILE A 15 -14.90 9.66 1.80
CA ILE A 15 -14.99 11.13 1.75
C ILE A 15 -16.43 11.62 1.97
N ALA A 16 -17.45 10.81 1.68
CA ALA A 16 -18.86 11.17 1.94
C ALA A 16 -19.12 11.50 3.43
N SER A 17 -18.27 11.04 4.35
CA SER A 17 -18.30 11.46 5.76
C SER A 17 -18.22 12.98 5.94
N LYS A 18 -17.45 13.68 5.10
CA LYS A 18 -17.31 15.14 5.12
C LYS A 18 -18.59 15.82 4.67
N THR A 19 -19.21 15.33 3.59
CA THR A 19 -20.51 15.81 3.09
C THR A 19 -21.60 15.65 4.15
N ILE A 20 -21.71 14.46 4.75
CA ILE A 20 -22.68 14.19 5.82
C ILE A 20 -22.41 15.09 7.03
N SER A 21 -21.15 15.27 7.43
CA SER A 21 -20.81 16.13 8.57
C SER A 21 -21.18 17.59 8.32
N ARG A 22 -20.96 18.11 7.11
CA ARG A 22 -21.41 19.45 6.72
C ARG A 22 -22.94 19.54 6.76
N GLN A 23 -23.67 18.50 6.35
CA GLN A 23 -25.12 18.46 6.44
C GLN A 23 -25.59 18.47 7.90
N LEU A 24 -25.01 17.64 8.77
CA LEU A 24 -25.31 17.63 10.21
C LEU A 24 -25.08 19.01 10.86
N ILE A 25 -24.01 19.70 10.47
CA ILE A 25 -23.72 21.07 10.94
C ILE A 25 -24.79 22.05 10.45
N LYS A 26 -25.19 21.99 9.18
CA LYS A 26 -26.27 22.82 8.61
C LYS A 26 -27.61 22.57 9.31
N ASP A 27 -27.89 21.32 9.68
CA ASP A 27 -29.10 20.91 10.40
C ASP A 27 -29.06 21.26 11.90
N GLY A 28 -27.99 21.91 12.37
CA GLY A 28 -27.94 22.51 13.70
C GLY A 28 -27.44 21.59 14.82
N ILE A 29 -26.62 20.57 14.50
CA ILE A 29 -26.03 19.67 15.51
C ILE A 29 -25.14 20.38 16.55
N ILE A 30 -24.59 21.56 16.22
CA ILE A 30 -23.62 22.27 17.06
C ILE A 30 -24.23 22.64 18.42
N GLY A 31 -23.55 22.26 19.50
CA GLY A 31 -23.98 22.55 20.87
C GLY A 31 -25.16 21.73 21.36
N LYS A 32 -25.74 20.86 20.53
CA LYS A 32 -26.91 20.06 20.89
C LYS A 32 -26.54 18.76 21.61
N PRO A 33 -27.36 18.30 22.58
CA PRO A 33 -27.05 17.11 23.36
C PRO A 33 -27.19 15.86 22.48
N LEU A 34 -26.12 15.08 22.35
CA LEU A 34 -26.08 13.88 21.51
C LEU A 34 -26.09 12.60 22.34
N LEU A 35 -25.51 12.64 23.54
CA LEU A 35 -25.47 11.51 24.45
C LEU A 35 -25.45 12.01 25.89
N ILE A 36 -26.24 11.40 26.75
CA ILE A 36 -26.26 11.65 28.19
C ILE A 36 -25.82 10.37 28.89
N LYS A 37 -24.77 10.45 29.70
CA LYS A 37 -24.31 9.34 30.55
C LYS A 37 -24.42 9.73 32.03
N PRO A 38 -25.22 9.03 32.85
CA PRO A 38 -25.27 9.30 34.27
C PRO A 38 -23.96 8.91 34.95
N ARG A 39 -23.42 9.77 35.82
CA ARG A 39 -22.27 9.42 36.68
C ARG A 39 -22.71 9.16 38.11
N LYS A 40 -22.02 8.24 38.77
CA LYS A 40 -22.22 7.89 40.19
C LYS A 40 -22.02 9.07 41.16
N GLN A 41 -21.32 10.13 40.75
CA GLN A 41 -21.01 11.32 41.57
C GLN A 41 -22.04 12.47 41.41
N GLY A 42 -23.23 12.20 40.86
CA GLY A 42 -24.38 13.12 40.94
C GLY A 42 -24.53 14.13 39.81
N TYR A 43 -23.65 14.16 38.81
CA TYR A 43 -23.83 14.97 37.60
C TYR A 43 -23.83 14.10 36.34
N ASN A 44 -24.69 14.44 35.39
CA ASN A 44 -24.72 13.79 34.09
C ASN A 44 -23.57 14.30 33.21
N LEU A 45 -22.99 13.40 32.42
CA LEU A 45 -22.05 13.78 31.37
C LEU A 45 -22.83 13.92 30.07
N VAL A 46 -22.83 15.12 29.50
CA VAL A 46 -23.45 15.39 28.20
C VAL A 46 -22.36 15.51 27.15
N ARG A 47 -22.57 14.89 25.99
CA ARG A 47 -21.68 15.00 24.84
C ARG A 47 -22.33 15.79 23.73
N ILE A 48 -21.54 16.69 23.13
CA ILE A 48 -21.96 17.60 22.06
C ILE A 48 -20.91 17.63 20.95
N VAL A 49 -21.26 18.24 19.83
CA VAL A 49 -20.28 18.77 18.87
C VAL A 49 -20.06 20.25 19.20
N ASP A 50 -18.82 20.66 19.42
CA ASP A 50 -18.49 22.05 19.74
C ASP A 50 -18.49 22.95 18.49
N LYS A 51 -18.28 24.25 18.68
CA LYS A 51 -18.23 25.23 17.58
C LYS A 51 -17.07 24.99 16.60
N ARG A 52 -16.06 24.19 16.98
CA ARG A 52 -14.93 23.82 16.14
C ARG A 52 -15.19 22.51 15.38
N GLY A 53 -16.34 21.87 15.57
CA GLY A 53 -16.70 20.62 14.93
C GLY A 53 -16.13 19.37 15.61
N TYR A 54 -15.70 19.47 16.88
CA TYR A 54 -15.17 18.35 17.64
C TYR A 54 -16.23 17.74 18.56
N TYR A 55 -16.27 16.42 18.61
CA TYR A 55 -17.12 15.69 19.55
C TYR A 55 -16.47 15.68 20.95
N MET A 56 -17.13 16.27 21.94
CA MET A 56 -16.54 16.45 23.27
C MET A 56 -17.56 16.37 24.40
N ASN A 57 -17.04 16.23 25.63
CA ASN A 57 -17.83 16.33 26.85
C ASN A 57 -18.04 17.81 27.19
N THR A 58 -19.24 18.17 27.64
CA THR A 58 -19.52 19.50 28.15
C THR A 58 -18.94 19.71 29.56
N ASN A 59 -18.80 20.98 29.95
CA ASN A 59 -18.49 21.35 31.32
C ASN A 59 -19.77 21.35 32.19
N ARG A 60 -19.61 21.49 33.52
CA ARG A 60 -20.74 21.42 34.46
C ARG A 60 -21.82 22.48 34.18
N GLN A 61 -21.44 23.72 33.88
CA GLN A 61 -22.38 24.80 33.60
C GLN A 61 -23.26 24.49 32.37
N GLN A 62 -22.64 23.99 31.30
CA GLN A 62 -23.35 23.60 30.08
C GLN A 62 -24.25 22.37 30.27
N VAL A 63 -23.94 21.47 31.21
CA VAL A 63 -24.82 20.35 31.55
C VAL A 63 -26.13 20.86 32.13
N ASP A 64 -26.07 21.87 33.01
CA ASP A 64 -27.24 22.47 33.62
C ASP A 64 -28.08 23.25 32.59
N GLU A 65 -27.42 23.95 31.65
CA GLU A 65 -28.08 24.67 30.54
C GLU A 65 -28.80 23.72 29.56
N LEU A 66 -28.26 22.51 29.35
CA LEU A 66 -28.84 21.50 28.47
C LEU A 66 -29.79 20.53 29.21
N ALA A 67 -30.03 20.75 30.51
CA ALA A 67 -30.91 19.90 31.29
C ALA A 67 -32.36 20.00 30.79
N GLY A 68 -32.91 18.88 30.33
CA GLY A 68 -34.28 18.80 29.80
C GLY A 68 -34.40 19.00 28.29
N GLU A 69 -33.33 19.37 27.58
CA GLU A 69 -33.33 19.29 26.12
C GLU A 69 -33.35 17.82 25.65
N PRO A 70 -34.20 17.46 24.67
CA PRO A 70 -34.18 16.13 24.09
C PRO A 70 -32.88 15.89 23.32
N LEU A 71 -32.45 14.62 23.23
CA LEU A 71 -31.32 14.25 22.40
C LEU A 71 -31.58 14.66 20.94
N TRP A 72 -30.59 15.31 20.33
CA TRP A 72 -30.69 15.73 18.94
C TRP A 72 -30.50 14.54 18.00
N VAL A 73 -31.40 14.44 17.04
CA VAL A 73 -31.45 13.37 16.03
C VAL A 73 -31.64 14.02 14.66
N PRO A 74 -30.83 13.68 13.65
CA PRO A 74 -31.02 14.19 12.29
C PRO A 74 -32.25 13.55 11.64
N SER A 75 -32.95 14.30 10.78
CA SER A 75 -34.17 13.84 10.12
C SER A 75 -33.93 12.80 9.02
N PHE A 76 -32.70 12.70 8.51
CA PHE A 76 -32.35 11.85 7.37
C PHE A 76 -31.64 10.55 7.77
N ILE A 77 -31.52 10.26 9.07
CA ILE A 77 -30.91 9.03 9.60
C ILE A 77 -31.90 8.36 10.54
N ASP A 78 -32.00 7.04 10.48
CA ASP A 78 -32.78 6.29 11.45
C ASP A 78 -32.33 6.59 12.90
N PRO A 79 -33.25 6.95 13.81
CA PRO A 79 -32.90 7.32 15.18
C PRO A 79 -32.11 6.26 15.94
N LYS A 80 -32.40 4.96 15.73
CA LYS A 80 -31.69 3.88 16.42
C LYS A 80 -30.26 3.72 15.90
N GLN A 81 -30.07 3.88 14.59
CA GLN A 81 -28.73 3.89 13.98
C GLN A 81 -27.92 5.10 14.45
N TRP A 82 -28.53 6.27 14.52
CA TRP A 82 -27.90 7.49 15.02
C TRP A 82 -27.43 7.30 16.48
N GLU A 83 -28.32 6.85 17.36
CA GLU A 83 -28.01 6.60 18.78
C GLU A 83 -26.83 5.62 18.94
N ARG A 84 -26.87 4.50 18.20
CA ARG A 84 -25.80 3.50 18.20
C ARG A 84 -24.46 4.06 17.72
N SER A 85 -24.48 4.94 16.72
CA SER A 85 -23.29 5.56 16.15
C SER A 85 -22.66 6.55 17.14
N VAL A 86 -23.47 7.48 17.65
CA VAL A 86 -23.04 8.48 18.64
C VAL A 86 -22.50 7.83 19.91
N GLY A 87 -23.09 6.71 20.35
CA GLY A 87 -22.60 5.94 21.49
C GLY A 87 -21.14 5.47 21.35
N GLN A 88 -20.65 5.31 20.12
CA GLN A 88 -19.30 4.87 19.78
C GLN A 88 -18.36 6.01 19.41
N PHE A 89 -18.85 7.24 19.26
CA PHE A 89 -18.02 8.39 18.90
C PHE A 89 -16.89 8.60 19.91
N THR A 90 -15.71 8.86 19.36
CA THR A 90 -14.48 9.13 20.10
C THR A 90 -14.44 10.61 20.47
N THR A 91 -14.23 10.89 21.76
CA THR A 91 -14.09 12.25 22.27
C THR A 91 -12.80 12.89 21.79
N LEU A 92 -12.79 14.23 21.66
CA LEU A 92 -11.68 15.03 21.13
C LEU A 92 -11.31 14.67 19.68
N SER A 93 -12.24 14.05 18.94
CA SER A 93 -12.07 13.76 17.52
C SER A 93 -13.01 14.65 16.68
N PRO A 94 -12.58 15.05 15.48
CA PRO A 94 -13.43 15.75 14.52
C PRO A 94 -14.72 14.98 14.22
N LEU A 95 -15.81 15.70 13.94
CA LEU A 95 -17.10 15.11 13.60
C LEU A 95 -17.02 14.21 12.37
N ASP A 96 -16.33 14.63 11.32
CA ASP A 96 -16.17 13.87 10.08
C ASP A 96 -15.42 12.56 10.29
N SER A 97 -14.38 12.55 11.12
CA SER A 97 -13.68 11.33 11.52
C SER A 97 -14.58 10.35 12.29
N ASN A 98 -15.48 10.86 13.14
CA ASN A 98 -16.45 10.05 13.86
C ASN A 98 -17.53 9.51 12.92
N VAL A 99 -18.02 10.35 12.00
CA VAL A 99 -18.98 9.96 10.96
C VAL A 99 -18.38 8.88 10.05
N GLU A 100 -17.12 9.05 9.61
CA GLU A 100 -16.39 8.07 8.80
C GLU A 100 -16.36 6.69 9.46
N LYS A 101 -16.01 6.65 10.75
CA LYS A 101 -15.74 5.39 11.46
C LYS A 101 -17.00 4.71 11.98
N PHE A 102 -17.96 5.48 12.47
CA PHE A 102 -19.05 4.94 13.29
C PHE A 102 -20.44 5.12 12.69
N LEU A 103 -20.61 6.02 11.72
CA LEU A 103 -21.92 6.25 11.09
C LEU A 103 -21.98 5.71 9.66
N LEU A 104 -20.99 6.04 8.82
CA LEU A 104 -20.92 5.57 7.42
C LEU A 104 -21.14 4.06 7.25
N PRO A 105 -20.60 3.17 8.12
CA PRO A 105 -20.82 1.73 7.95
C PRO A 105 -22.29 1.28 7.99
N TYR A 106 -23.18 2.11 8.55
CA TYR A 106 -24.62 1.87 8.64
C TYR A 106 -25.44 2.56 7.53
N MET A 107 -24.81 3.42 6.71
CA MET A 107 -25.48 4.18 5.65
C MET A 107 -25.33 3.51 4.27
N ASP A 108 -25.52 2.19 4.19
CA ASP A 108 -25.26 1.41 2.98
C ASP A 108 -26.15 1.87 1.81
N ASP A 109 -27.46 2.03 2.05
CA ASP A 109 -28.42 2.47 1.03
C ASP A 109 -28.04 3.83 0.43
N TYR A 110 -27.62 4.78 1.27
CA TYR A 110 -27.14 6.09 0.84
C TYR A 110 -25.84 5.97 0.03
N LEU A 111 -24.88 5.17 0.51
CA LEU A 111 -23.59 5.02 -0.16
C LEU A 111 -23.73 4.30 -1.52
N GLN A 112 -24.69 3.39 -1.65
CA GLN A 112 -25.01 2.71 -2.90
C GLN A 112 -25.80 3.60 -3.86
N SER A 113 -26.59 4.56 -3.37
CA SER A 113 -27.33 5.50 -4.23
C SER A 113 -26.45 6.57 -4.86
N LEU A 114 -25.23 6.78 -4.36
CA LEU A 114 -24.29 7.75 -4.92
C LEU A 114 -23.86 7.37 -6.35
N THR A 115 -24.15 8.29 -7.27
CA THR A 115 -23.75 8.25 -8.67
C THR A 115 -22.23 8.45 -8.84
N GLU A 116 -21.70 8.09 -10.01
CA GLU A 116 -20.28 8.35 -10.31
C GLU A 116 -19.99 9.85 -10.30
N GLU A 117 -20.91 10.67 -10.81
CA GLU A 117 -20.81 12.13 -10.86
C GLU A 117 -20.73 12.75 -9.47
N GLU A 118 -21.56 12.28 -8.53
CA GLU A 118 -21.51 12.73 -7.13
C GLU A 118 -20.19 12.33 -6.45
N LEU A 119 -19.69 11.11 -6.70
CA LEU A 119 -18.39 10.67 -6.19
C LEU A 119 -17.25 11.52 -6.76
N VAL A 120 -17.30 11.84 -8.05
CA VAL A 120 -16.32 12.72 -8.70
C VAL A 120 -16.35 14.11 -8.05
N ALA A 121 -17.53 14.70 -7.89
CA ALA A 121 -17.68 16.03 -7.29
C ALA A 121 -17.15 16.09 -5.85
N MET A 122 -17.46 15.08 -5.03
CA MET A 122 -16.96 15.00 -3.65
C MET A 122 -15.44 14.88 -3.58
N VAL A 123 -14.84 14.01 -4.41
CA VAL A 123 -13.38 13.87 -4.45
C VAL A 123 -12.73 15.12 -5.01
N HIS A 124 -13.34 15.77 -6.00
CA HIS A 124 -12.85 17.02 -6.58
C HIS A 124 -12.78 18.12 -5.50
N GLU A 125 -13.89 18.39 -4.81
CA GLU A 125 -13.92 19.38 -3.72
C GLU A 125 -12.87 19.04 -2.65
N PHE A 126 -12.80 17.77 -2.25
CA PHE A 126 -11.81 17.30 -1.27
C PHE A 126 -10.37 17.57 -1.72
N LEU A 127 -10.00 17.26 -2.96
CA LEU A 127 -8.64 17.48 -3.44
C LEU A 127 -8.29 18.96 -3.57
N ILE A 128 -9.26 19.81 -3.91
CA ILE A 128 -9.10 21.27 -3.91
C ILE A 128 -8.84 21.77 -2.49
N ASP A 129 -9.63 21.33 -1.51
CA ASP A 129 -9.45 21.67 -0.09
C ASP A 129 -8.08 21.22 0.44
N GLN A 130 -7.55 20.11 -0.07
CA GLN A 130 -6.20 19.61 0.26
C GLN A 130 -5.07 20.33 -0.51
N GLY A 131 -5.38 21.31 -1.35
CA GLY A 131 -4.38 22.12 -2.06
C GLY A 131 -3.70 21.41 -3.23
N ILE A 132 -4.44 20.59 -3.98
CA ILE A 132 -3.89 19.85 -5.13
C ILE A 132 -3.39 20.76 -6.27
N LEU A 133 -3.96 21.95 -6.42
CA LEU A 133 -3.61 22.89 -7.49
C LEU A 133 -2.22 23.49 -7.28
N ASN A 134 -1.47 23.62 -8.37
CA ASN A 134 -0.08 24.09 -8.40
C ASN A 134 0.83 23.33 -7.43
N THR A 135 0.50 22.07 -7.14
CA THR A 135 1.30 21.18 -6.30
C THR A 135 1.84 20.03 -7.14
N PRO A 136 3.14 19.69 -7.04
CA PRO A 136 3.69 18.55 -7.74
C PRO A 136 3.00 17.24 -7.34
N ILE A 137 2.48 16.52 -8.32
CA ILE A 137 1.84 15.20 -8.13
C ILE A 137 2.86 14.10 -8.40
N ARG A 138 3.63 14.24 -9.50
CA ARG A 138 4.56 13.21 -9.96
C ARG A 138 5.77 13.85 -10.63
N GLN A 139 6.95 13.30 -10.39
CA GLN A 139 8.18 13.65 -11.11
C GLN A 139 8.75 12.41 -11.80
N ARG A 140 9.16 12.55 -13.07
CA ARG A 140 9.79 11.47 -13.85
C ARG A 140 10.71 12.05 -14.93
N ASN A 141 11.94 11.57 -15.03
CA ASN A 141 12.89 11.95 -16.10
C ASN A 141 13.04 13.47 -16.29
N GLY A 142 13.20 14.23 -15.20
CA GLY A 142 13.35 15.70 -15.26
C GLY A 142 12.04 16.48 -15.49
N LYS A 143 10.90 15.79 -15.53
CA LYS A 143 9.57 16.38 -15.78
C LYS A 143 8.73 16.37 -14.51
N THR A 144 8.03 17.47 -14.23
CA THR A 144 7.08 17.58 -13.11
C THR A 144 5.65 17.69 -13.62
N TYR A 145 4.77 16.84 -13.11
CA TYR A 145 3.35 16.83 -13.43
C TYR A 145 2.55 17.38 -12.24
N TYR A 146 1.56 18.22 -12.52
CA TYR A 146 0.76 18.94 -11.53
C TYR A 146 -0.61 19.33 -12.12
N PHE A 147 -1.56 19.74 -11.29
CA PHE A 147 -2.79 20.38 -11.77
C PHE A 147 -2.62 21.89 -11.77
N ASN A 148 -2.89 22.57 -12.89
CA ASN A 148 -2.85 24.03 -12.95
C ASN A 148 -4.09 24.67 -12.30
N THR A 149 -4.18 25.99 -12.28
CA THR A 149 -5.33 26.73 -11.70
C THR A 149 -6.68 26.43 -12.36
N PHE A 150 -6.70 25.86 -13.56
CA PHE A 150 -7.92 25.47 -14.29
C PHE A 150 -8.29 24.00 -14.06
N CYS A 151 -7.69 23.34 -13.06
CA CYS A 151 -7.86 21.92 -12.78
C CYS A 151 -7.44 21.01 -13.96
N ILE A 152 -6.50 21.45 -14.79
CA ILE A 152 -5.98 20.65 -15.93
C ILE A 152 -4.63 20.05 -15.55
N TYR A 153 -4.49 18.74 -15.76
CA TYR A 153 -3.26 18.00 -15.54
C TYR A 153 -2.19 18.44 -16.55
N SER A 154 -1.18 19.14 -16.03
CA SER A 154 -0.19 19.90 -16.79
C SER A 154 1.21 19.37 -16.53
N LEU A 155 2.14 19.80 -17.38
CA LEU A 155 3.54 19.38 -17.38
C LEU A 155 4.46 20.58 -17.34
N ASP A 156 5.29 20.68 -16.30
CA ASP A 156 6.46 21.56 -16.26
C ASP A 156 7.66 20.81 -16.86
N LYS A 157 7.95 21.12 -18.13
CA LYS A 157 9.02 20.47 -18.91
C LYS A 157 10.42 20.92 -18.49
N THR A 158 10.57 22.18 -18.09
CA THR A 158 11.86 22.82 -17.83
C THR A 158 12.21 22.86 -16.33
N SER A 159 11.34 22.29 -15.48
CA SER A 159 11.46 22.38 -14.00
C SER A 159 11.56 23.82 -13.51
N SER A 160 10.88 24.72 -14.22
CA SER A 160 10.92 26.16 -13.96
C SER A 160 10.03 26.56 -12.79
N LEU A 161 8.92 25.85 -12.59
CA LEU A 161 7.98 26.07 -11.50
C LEU A 161 8.33 25.20 -10.30
N PHE A 162 8.80 23.98 -10.57
CA PHE A 162 9.12 23.01 -9.54
C PHE A 162 10.51 22.44 -9.78
N PRO A 163 11.49 22.74 -8.91
CA PRO A 163 12.83 22.17 -9.00
C PRO A 163 12.74 20.65 -9.04
N TYR A 164 13.46 20.04 -9.99
CA TYR A 164 13.52 18.59 -10.08
C TYR A 164 14.36 18.03 -8.95
N GLU A 165 13.73 17.30 -8.03
CA GLU A 165 14.46 16.64 -6.95
C GLU A 165 14.94 15.26 -7.45
N SER A 166 16.25 15.12 -7.68
CA SER A 166 16.88 13.88 -8.16
C SER A 166 16.76 12.70 -7.18
N ARG A 167 16.40 12.97 -5.92
CA ARG A 167 16.07 11.95 -4.92
C ARG A 167 14.57 11.67 -4.97
N LEU A 168 14.19 10.39 -5.11
CA LEU A 168 12.81 9.93 -5.08
C LEU A 168 12.10 10.37 -3.78
N LYS A 169 11.43 11.52 -3.79
CA LYS A 169 10.39 11.81 -2.81
C LYS A 169 9.13 11.05 -3.23
N PHE A 170 8.86 9.95 -2.53
CA PHE A 170 7.68 9.11 -2.75
C PHE A 170 6.34 9.79 -2.42
N SER A 171 6.34 11.05 -1.95
CA SER A 171 5.14 11.83 -1.63
C SER A 171 5.35 13.33 -1.91
N LEU A 172 5.15 13.73 -3.16
CA LEU A 172 5.20 15.14 -3.56
C LEU A 172 3.93 15.89 -3.10
N PHE A 173 2.76 15.37 -3.46
CA PHE A 173 1.48 15.79 -2.91
C PHE A 173 1.20 15.04 -1.60
N LYS A 174 0.68 15.76 -0.59
CA LYS A 174 0.43 15.22 0.74
C LYS A 174 -0.94 15.65 1.25
N VAL A 175 -1.76 14.67 1.54
CA VAL A 175 -2.98 14.80 2.34
C VAL A 175 -2.60 14.48 3.78
N ARG A 176 -2.77 15.43 4.72
CA ARG A 176 -2.37 15.26 6.13
C ARG A 176 -3.59 15.19 7.04
N GLY A 177 -3.58 14.26 7.98
CA GLY A 177 -4.63 14.16 9.01
C GLY A 177 -5.95 13.55 8.53
N GLU A 178 -6.03 13.12 7.26
CA GLU A 178 -7.24 12.54 6.69
C GLU A 178 -7.12 11.01 6.63
N SER A 179 -8.04 10.31 7.28
CA SER A 179 -8.12 8.85 7.20
C SER A 179 -8.93 8.36 6.00
N CYS A 180 -9.73 9.22 5.38
CA CYS A 180 -10.67 8.85 4.33
C CYS A 180 -10.03 8.66 2.95
N PHE A 181 -8.77 9.07 2.77
CA PHE A 181 -8.11 9.08 1.46
C PHE A 181 -6.76 8.36 1.48
N ASN A 182 -6.59 7.38 0.58
CA ASN A 182 -5.37 6.62 0.45
C ASN A 182 -4.48 7.17 -0.68
N LEU A 183 -3.39 7.85 -0.29
CA LEU A 183 -2.42 8.44 -1.23
C LEU A 183 -1.77 7.40 -2.14
N THR A 184 -1.62 6.15 -1.70
CA THR A 184 -1.01 5.09 -2.52
C THR A 184 -1.91 4.73 -3.70
N VAL A 185 -3.24 4.68 -3.48
CA VAL A 185 -4.23 4.50 -4.55
C VAL A 185 -4.16 5.67 -5.53
N TRP A 186 -4.13 6.90 -5.02
CA TRP A 186 -4.03 8.11 -5.84
C TRP A 186 -2.76 8.13 -6.68
N ASN A 187 -1.61 7.81 -6.09
CA ASN A 187 -0.34 7.75 -6.81
C ASN A 187 -0.34 6.66 -7.89
N LYS A 188 -0.98 5.52 -7.64
CA LYS A 188 -1.19 4.48 -8.66
C LYS A 188 -2.05 5.02 -9.80
N ALA A 189 -3.18 5.66 -9.50
CA ALA A 189 -4.05 6.28 -10.50
C ALA A 189 -3.30 7.33 -11.34
N ALA A 190 -2.48 8.17 -10.69
CA ALA A 190 -1.66 9.18 -11.33
C ALA A 190 -0.61 8.63 -12.31
N THR A 191 -0.34 7.31 -12.28
CA THR A 191 0.50 6.68 -13.30
C THR A 191 -0.17 6.63 -14.68
N HIS A 192 -1.50 6.69 -14.72
CA HIS A 192 -2.35 6.60 -15.91
C HIS A 192 -2.88 7.95 -16.42
N PHE A 193 -2.60 9.05 -15.71
CA PHE A 193 -3.04 10.39 -16.14
C PHE A 193 -2.28 10.85 -17.39
N GLN A 194 -2.98 11.57 -18.25
CA GLN A 194 -2.46 12.17 -19.47
C GLN A 194 -2.50 13.69 -19.35
N VAL A 195 -1.54 14.37 -19.99
CA VAL A 195 -1.52 15.83 -20.05
C VAL A 195 -2.80 16.30 -20.76
N ASP A 196 -3.33 17.44 -20.33
CA ASP A 196 -4.59 18.05 -20.81
C ASP A 196 -5.87 17.37 -20.31
N MET A 197 -5.78 16.34 -19.47
CA MET A 197 -6.95 15.80 -18.76
C MET A 197 -7.43 16.77 -17.69
N THR A 198 -8.75 16.84 -17.50
CA THR A 198 -9.35 17.54 -16.37
C THR A 198 -9.15 16.75 -15.08
N LEU A 199 -9.22 17.43 -13.93
CA LEU A 199 -9.20 16.78 -12.62
C LEU A 199 -10.33 15.76 -12.48
N ASP A 200 -11.52 16.06 -12.99
CA ASP A 200 -12.66 15.13 -12.96
C ASP A 200 -12.37 13.85 -13.75
N ASP A 201 -11.75 13.95 -14.93
CA ASP A 201 -11.38 12.76 -15.71
C ASP A 201 -10.28 11.94 -15.02
N CYS A 202 -9.32 12.62 -14.38
CA CYS A 202 -8.33 11.97 -13.53
C CYS A 202 -8.97 11.29 -12.31
N ILE A 203 -10.02 11.88 -11.72
CA ILE A 203 -10.78 11.28 -10.63
C ILE A 203 -11.54 10.04 -11.11
N LYS A 204 -12.12 10.04 -12.31
CA LYS A 204 -12.74 8.83 -12.88
C LYS A 204 -11.74 7.67 -13.03
N ILE A 205 -10.49 7.96 -13.40
CA ILE A 205 -9.40 6.97 -13.39
C ILE A 205 -9.14 6.49 -11.95
N PHE A 206 -9.06 7.43 -11.00
CA PHE A 206 -8.86 7.09 -9.59
C PHE A 206 -9.96 6.18 -9.05
N LEU A 207 -11.24 6.46 -9.31
CA LEU A 207 -12.36 5.63 -8.85
C LEU A 207 -12.25 4.17 -9.30
N LYS A 208 -11.70 3.93 -10.51
CA LYS A 208 -11.47 2.60 -11.09
C LYS A 208 -10.17 1.95 -10.60
N THR A 209 -9.33 2.66 -9.88
CA THR A 209 -8.04 2.18 -9.41
C THR A 209 -8.20 1.38 -8.12
N ASN A 210 -7.60 0.18 -8.08
CA ASN A 210 -7.47 -0.64 -6.89
C ASN A 210 -6.00 -0.90 -6.59
N LEU A 211 -5.64 -0.97 -5.31
CA LEU A 211 -4.40 -1.61 -4.91
C LEU A 211 -4.68 -3.10 -4.94
N THR A 212 -4.15 -3.78 -5.96
CA THR A 212 -4.04 -5.23 -5.95
C THR A 212 -3.10 -5.60 -4.82
N THR A 213 -3.66 -5.76 -3.63
CA THR A 213 -3.01 -6.52 -2.57
C THR A 213 -3.01 -7.94 -3.11
N THR A 214 -1.94 -8.35 -3.79
CA THR A 214 -1.69 -9.78 -3.97
C THR A 214 -1.71 -10.35 -2.56
N ALA A 215 -2.76 -11.10 -2.23
CA ALA A 215 -2.76 -11.91 -1.03
C ALA A 215 -1.43 -12.67 -1.00
N PRO A 216 -0.77 -12.81 0.16
CA PRO A 216 0.44 -13.60 0.24
C PRO A 216 0.10 -14.99 -0.31
N VAL A 217 0.59 -15.29 -1.52
CA VAL A 217 0.51 -16.63 -2.07
C VAL A 217 1.33 -17.47 -1.12
N GLU A 218 0.71 -18.47 -0.50
CA GLU A 218 1.48 -19.40 0.32
C GLU A 218 2.60 -19.97 -0.55
N PRO A 219 3.88 -19.75 -0.17
CA PRO A 219 4.98 -20.25 -0.97
C PRO A 219 4.86 -21.78 -1.03
N SER A 220 5.10 -22.32 -2.22
CA SER A 220 5.20 -23.77 -2.44
C SER A 220 6.26 -24.40 -1.51
N GLU A 221 6.18 -25.71 -1.28
CA GLU A 221 7.19 -26.42 -0.47
C GLU A 221 8.63 -26.13 -0.95
N PHE A 222 8.84 -26.08 -2.26
CA PHE A 222 10.12 -25.71 -2.86
C PHE A 222 10.55 -24.27 -2.53
N GLU A 223 9.64 -23.30 -2.62
CA GLU A 223 9.93 -21.90 -2.28
C GLU A 223 10.16 -21.68 -0.78
N ARG A 224 9.60 -22.55 0.08
CA ARG A 224 9.90 -22.56 1.51
C ARG A 224 11.31 -23.11 1.79
N LEU A 225 11.73 -24.14 1.04
CA LEU A 225 13.05 -24.75 1.16
C LEU A 225 14.16 -23.87 0.57
N VAL A 226 13.95 -23.28 -0.60
CA VAL A 226 14.96 -22.45 -1.28
C VAL A 226 14.71 -20.99 -0.98
N GLN A 227 15.34 -20.49 0.07
CA GLN A 227 15.14 -19.10 0.52
C GLN A 227 15.85 -18.09 -0.38
N HIS A 228 17.00 -18.46 -0.95
CA HIS A 228 17.68 -17.65 -1.95
C HIS A 228 18.63 -18.49 -2.81
N ILE A 229 18.88 -18.02 -4.03
CA ILE A 229 19.96 -18.51 -4.89
C ILE A 229 20.91 -17.35 -5.14
N GLY A 230 22.12 -17.47 -4.61
CA GLY A 230 23.18 -16.47 -4.71
C GLY A 230 23.58 -16.17 -6.16
N PRO A 231 24.25 -15.04 -6.41
CA PRO A 231 24.87 -14.79 -7.70
C PRO A 231 25.93 -15.88 -7.99
N PRO A 232 26.14 -16.27 -9.26
CA PRO A 232 27.24 -17.15 -9.64
C PRO A 232 28.60 -16.48 -9.33
N ILE A 233 29.50 -17.25 -8.72
CA ILE A 233 30.87 -16.84 -8.43
C ILE A 233 31.79 -17.59 -9.40
N TYR A 234 32.50 -16.85 -10.24
CA TYR A 234 33.42 -17.41 -11.24
C TYR A 234 34.80 -17.53 -10.62
N GLU A 235 35.28 -18.76 -10.48
CA GLU A 235 36.56 -19.05 -9.84
C GLU A 235 37.56 -19.55 -10.86
N ARG A 236 38.83 -19.23 -10.59
CA ARG A 236 39.98 -19.71 -11.33
C ARG A 236 40.89 -20.50 -10.40
N ILE A 237 41.51 -21.55 -10.92
CA ILE A 237 42.61 -22.23 -10.22
C ILE A 237 43.83 -21.28 -10.17
N PRO A 238 44.71 -21.41 -9.17
CA PRO A 238 45.87 -20.52 -9.02
C PRO A 238 46.76 -20.40 -10.27
N GLU A 239 46.80 -21.44 -11.11
CA GLU A 239 47.59 -21.51 -12.33
C GLU A 239 46.98 -20.74 -13.51
N ASN A 240 45.68 -20.42 -13.45
CA ASN A 240 44.96 -19.71 -14.50
C ASN A 240 44.92 -18.20 -14.22
N ASN A 241 45.82 -17.46 -14.88
CA ASN A 241 45.94 -16.01 -14.75
C ASN A 241 45.10 -15.22 -15.77
N ASP A 242 44.32 -15.89 -16.65
CA ASP A 242 43.50 -15.20 -17.64
C ASP A 242 42.17 -14.74 -17.02
N GLU A 243 42.05 -13.44 -16.79
CA GLU A 243 40.87 -12.81 -16.21
C GLU A 243 39.61 -12.95 -17.09
N THR A 244 39.77 -13.27 -18.37
CA THR A 244 38.68 -13.48 -19.32
C THR A 244 38.14 -14.90 -19.35
N THR A 245 38.63 -15.78 -18.47
CA THR A 245 38.20 -17.18 -18.35
C THR A 245 37.71 -17.52 -16.93
N PHE A 246 37.16 -18.73 -16.79
CA PHE A 246 36.81 -19.35 -15.51
C PHE A 246 37.06 -20.86 -15.60
N ASP A 247 37.38 -21.48 -14.47
CA ASP A 247 37.56 -22.93 -14.39
C ASP A 247 36.32 -23.60 -13.79
N ARG A 248 35.72 -22.95 -12.78
CA ARG A 248 34.49 -23.41 -12.13
C ARG A 248 33.58 -22.26 -11.75
N ILE A 249 32.29 -22.56 -11.66
CA ILE A 249 31.25 -21.63 -11.20
C ILE A 249 30.68 -22.17 -9.90
N ARG A 250 30.75 -21.39 -8.83
CA ARG A 250 30.13 -21.69 -7.54
C ARG A 250 28.80 -20.96 -7.42
N VAL A 251 27.77 -21.66 -6.97
CA VAL A 251 26.47 -21.08 -6.61
C VAL A 251 26.12 -21.52 -5.20
N ILE A 252 25.78 -20.56 -4.34
CA ILE A 252 25.31 -20.83 -2.98
C ILE A 252 23.79 -20.75 -2.97
N VAL A 253 23.15 -21.80 -2.48
CA VAL A 253 21.70 -21.85 -2.27
C VAL A 253 21.43 -21.78 -0.77
N GLY A 254 20.69 -20.78 -0.32
CA GLY A 254 20.34 -20.64 1.09
C GLY A 254 19.10 -21.44 1.46
N LEU A 255 19.20 -22.13 2.59
CA LEU A 255 18.19 -23.02 3.12
C LEU A 255 17.67 -22.51 4.47
N PRO A 256 16.44 -22.87 4.87
CA PRO A 256 15.85 -22.41 6.10
C PRO A 256 16.53 -23.00 7.33
N ARG A 257 16.74 -22.15 8.33
CA ARG A 257 17.33 -22.55 9.63
C ARG A 257 16.34 -23.17 10.60
N TYR A 258 15.05 -22.84 10.47
CA TYR A 258 14.04 -23.12 11.49
C TYR A 258 12.86 -23.97 10.99
N LEU A 259 12.85 -24.37 9.71
CA LEU A 259 11.73 -25.15 9.15
C LEU A 259 11.84 -26.65 9.42
N TYR A 260 13.05 -27.15 9.70
CA TYR A 260 13.30 -28.58 9.95
C TYR A 260 13.83 -28.77 11.37
N GLY A 261 13.41 -29.84 12.04
CA GLY A 261 13.74 -30.14 13.43
C GLY A 261 15.12 -30.77 13.61
N SER A 262 15.70 -31.31 12.53
CA SER A 262 17.02 -31.94 12.51
C SER A 262 17.79 -31.67 11.22
N TRP A 263 19.10 -31.95 11.25
CA TRP A 263 19.97 -31.82 10.08
C TRP A 263 19.63 -32.88 9.02
N GLU A 264 19.25 -34.06 9.49
CA GLU A 264 18.85 -35.21 8.68
C GLU A 264 17.56 -34.90 7.91
N GLU A 265 16.54 -34.32 8.56
CA GLU A 265 15.30 -33.88 7.90
C GLU A 265 15.57 -32.85 6.80
N LEU A 266 16.43 -31.85 7.06
CA LEU A 266 16.83 -30.88 6.05
C LEU A 266 17.54 -31.56 4.87
N SER A 267 18.44 -32.50 5.16
CA SER A 267 19.18 -33.24 4.12
C SER A 267 18.26 -34.08 3.24
N GLU A 268 17.27 -34.75 3.82
CA GLU A 268 16.27 -35.53 3.08
C GLU A 268 15.43 -34.63 2.16
N GLU A 269 15.00 -33.48 2.65
CA GLU A 269 14.18 -32.55 1.85
C GLU A 269 15.00 -31.90 0.73
N VAL A 270 16.28 -31.58 0.97
CA VAL A 270 17.22 -31.13 -0.08
C VAL A 270 17.43 -32.21 -1.15
N LEU A 271 17.50 -33.48 -0.75
CA LEU A 271 17.62 -34.59 -1.70
C LEU A 271 16.34 -34.76 -2.54
N LYS A 272 15.17 -34.64 -1.92
CA LYS A 272 13.86 -34.68 -2.59
C LYS A 272 13.75 -33.63 -3.71
N TYR A 273 14.17 -32.39 -3.43
CA TYR A 273 14.10 -31.27 -4.39
C TYR A 273 15.39 -31.02 -5.18
N LYS A 274 16.35 -31.96 -5.15
CA LYS A 274 17.65 -31.79 -5.81
C LYS A 274 17.53 -31.42 -7.30
N PRO A 275 16.69 -32.06 -8.13
CA PRO A 275 16.54 -31.69 -9.54
C PRO A 275 16.09 -30.24 -9.74
N GLU A 276 15.13 -29.77 -8.96
CA GLU A 276 14.57 -28.44 -9.02
C GLU A 276 15.58 -27.39 -8.56
N ILE A 277 16.33 -27.67 -7.49
CA ILE A 277 17.40 -26.81 -6.98
C ILE A 277 18.47 -26.61 -8.06
N LEU A 278 18.91 -27.70 -8.70
CA LEU A 278 19.91 -27.65 -9.78
C LEU A 278 19.39 -26.87 -10.98
N GLN A 279 18.13 -27.09 -11.38
CA GLN A 279 17.53 -26.36 -12.49
C GLN A 279 17.43 -24.86 -12.18
N ALA A 280 17.08 -24.50 -10.95
CA ALA A 280 16.99 -23.10 -10.52
C ALA A 280 18.38 -22.42 -10.51
N ALA A 281 19.42 -23.12 -10.05
CA ALA A 281 20.81 -22.65 -10.13
C ALA A 281 21.27 -22.45 -11.59
N ILE A 282 20.96 -23.40 -12.50
CA ILE A 282 21.27 -23.28 -13.93
C ILE A 282 20.55 -22.07 -14.56
N ARG A 283 19.26 -21.86 -14.24
CA ARG A 283 18.53 -20.67 -14.71
C ARG A 283 19.18 -19.38 -14.22
N ARG A 284 19.68 -19.36 -12.97
CA ARG A 284 20.39 -18.22 -12.40
C ARG A 284 21.68 -17.91 -13.15
N ILE A 285 22.48 -18.93 -13.46
CA ILE A 285 23.72 -18.80 -14.25
C ILE A 285 23.40 -18.33 -15.68
N ALA A 286 22.42 -18.94 -16.35
CA ALA A 286 22.04 -18.59 -17.72
C ALA A 286 21.55 -17.13 -17.87
N ALA A 287 20.91 -16.60 -16.83
CA ALA A 287 20.44 -15.21 -16.79
C ALA A 287 21.57 -14.21 -16.51
N ASP A 288 22.72 -14.67 -15.99
CA ASP A 288 23.81 -13.81 -15.55
C ASP A 288 24.53 -13.13 -16.73
N ARG A 289 24.88 -11.85 -16.55
CA ARG A 289 25.50 -11.04 -17.61
C ARG A 289 26.94 -11.45 -17.86
N GLN A 290 27.68 -11.85 -16.82
CA GLN A 290 29.07 -12.28 -16.95
C GLN A 290 29.14 -13.63 -17.64
N PHE A 291 28.25 -14.58 -17.31
CA PHE A 291 28.17 -15.86 -18.02
C PHE A 291 27.97 -15.68 -19.53
N LYS A 292 27.01 -14.81 -19.91
CA LYS A 292 26.73 -14.49 -21.32
C LYS A 292 27.93 -13.91 -22.07
N ARG A 293 28.86 -13.23 -21.39
CA ARG A 293 30.07 -12.68 -22.02
C ARG A 293 31.09 -13.75 -22.40
N TYR A 294 31.12 -14.87 -21.69
CA TYR A 294 32.00 -15.99 -22.05
C TYR A 294 31.56 -16.71 -23.34
N GLY A 295 30.33 -16.49 -23.81
CA GLY A 295 29.84 -17.07 -25.07
C GLY A 295 29.63 -18.59 -25.03
N ILE A 296 29.65 -19.20 -23.85
CA ILE A 296 29.53 -20.65 -23.67
C ILE A 296 28.05 -21.06 -23.58
N PRO A 297 27.59 -22.06 -24.34
CA PRO A 297 26.25 -22.60 -24.18
C PRO A 297 26.05 -23.25 -22.80
N ILE A 298 24.92 -22.95 -22.14
CA ILE A 298 24.65 -23.39 -20.75
C ILE A 298 24.68 -24.93 -20.57
N ASN A 299 24.37 -25.68 -21.63
CA ASN A 299 24.38 -27.15 -21.65
C ASN A 299 25.78 -27.77 -21.57
N PHE A 300 26.85 -26.96 -21.64
CA PHE A 300 28.23 -27.41 -21.41
C PHE A 300 28.61 -27.45 -19.94
N LEU A 301 27.83 -26.80 -19.05
CA LEU A 301 28.05 -26.88 -17.62
C LEU A 301 27.48 -28.17 -17.05
N LYS A 302 28.27 -28.86 -16.24
CA LYS A 302 27.83 -29.96 -15.38
C LYS A 302 28.12 -29.66 -13.93
N VAL A 303 27.26 -30.16 -13.04
CA VAL A 303 27.50 -30.12 -11.60
C VAL A 303 28.63 -31.10 -11.30
N SER A 304 29.77 -30.61 -10.81
CA SER A 304 30.89 -31.43 -10.36
C SER A 304 30.78 -31.78 -8.88
N ASN A 305 30.27 -30.85 -8.06
CA ASN A 305 30.09 -31.05 -6.63
C ASN A 305 28.79 -30.39 -6.12
N ALA A 306 28.17 -31.01 -5.12
CA ALA A 306 27.02 -30.47 -4.40
C ALA A 306 27.16 -30.83 -2.91
N GLN A 307 27.42 -29.83 -2.06
CA GLN A 307 27.72 -30.05 -0.65
C GLN A 307 26.79 -29.21 0.24
N LEU A 308 26.11 -29.88 1.16
CA LEU A 308 25.29 -29.24 2.19
C LEU A 308 26.18 -28.82 3.37
N LEU A 309 26.25 -27.52 3.65
CA LEU A 309 27.12 -26.90 4.65
C LEU A 309 26.35 -26.55 5.93
N ARG A 310 27.00 -26.72 7.09
CA ARG A 310 26.42 -26.53 8.44
C ARG A 310 25.91 -25.11 8.72
N ASP A 311 26.19 -24.15 7.85
CA ASP A 311 25.65 -22.78 7.90
C ASP A 311 24.27 -22.64 7.24
N TYR A 312 23.66 -23.76 6.85
CA TYR A 312 22.37 -23.87 6.15
C TYR A 312 22.45 -23.34 4.72
N SER A 313 23.56 -23.65 4.04
CA SER A 313 23.73 -23.40 2.63
C SER A 313 24.05 -24.69 1.87
N LEU A 314 23.57 -24.80 0.64
CA LEU A 314 23.98 -25.83 -0.30
C LEU A 314 24.93 -25.18 -1.32
N GLU A 315 26.18 -25.60 -1.28
CA GLU A 315 27.20 -25.19 -2.24
C GLU A 315 27.13 -26.09 -3.48
N LEU A 316 26.95 -25.47 -4.64
CA LEU A 316 26.94 -26.14 -5.94
C LEU A 316 28.13 -25.65 -6.76
N ILE A 317 28.93 -26.58 -7.26
CA ILE A 317 30.06 -26.31 -8.16
C ILE A 317 29.74 -26.85 -9.54
N PHE A 318 29.89 -25.99 -10.55
CA PHE A 318 29.69 -26.31 -11.95
C PHE A 318 31.01 -26.16 -12.72
N GLU A 319 31.30 -27.13 -13.57
CA GLU A 319 32.50 -27.18 -14.42
C GLU A 319 32.11 -27.43 -15.88
N LEU A 320 33.00 -27.05 -16.79
CA LEU A 320 32.82 -27.30 -18.22
C LEU A 320 33.07 -28.77 -18.53
N CYS A 321 32.11 -29.40 -19.19
CA CYS A 321 32.27 -30.74 -19.71
C CYS A 321 33.10 -30.67 -21.00
N LEU A 322 34.42 -30.87 -20.90
CA LEU A 322 35.23 -31.18 -22.08
C LEU A 322 34.74 -32.53 -22.62
N ARG A 323 34.23 -32.57 -23.85
CA ARG A 323 34.13 -33.86 -24.56
C ARG A 323 35.58 -34.30 -24.78
N ASN A 324 35.97 -35.45 -24.22
CA ASN A 324 37.21 -36.10 -24.61
C ASN A 324 37.15 -36.33 -26.13
N SER A 325 37.87 -35.52 -26.88
CA SER A 325 38.31 -35.84 -28.23
C SER A 325 39.54 -36.73 -28.08
N ASP A 326 39.32 -37.96 -27.63
CA ASP A 326 40.31 -39.05 -27.64
C ASP A 326 39.56 -40.36 -27.46
N GLU A 327 39.10 -40.92 -28.57
CA GLU A 327 38.99 -42.35 -28.89
C GLU A 327 38.61 -42.43 -30.37
N SER A 328 39.64 -42.47 -31.22
CA SER A 328 39.56 -42.83 -32.65
C SER A 328 39.88 -44.31 -32.82
#